data_AF-A0A924RTU9-F1
#
_entry.id   AF-A0A924RTU9-F1
#
_cell.length_a   1.000
_cell.length_b   1.000
_cell.length_c   1.000
_cell.angle_alpha   90.00
_cell.angle_beta   90.00
_cell.angle_gamma   90.00
#
_symmetry.space_group_name_H-M   'P 1'
#
loop_
_entity.id
_entity.type
_entity.pdbx_description
1 polymer ?
#
loop_
_entity_poly.entity_id
_entity_poly.type
_entity_poly.pdbx_seq_one_letter_code
_entity_poly.pdbx_strand_id
1 'polypeptide(L)'
;MICTLTIVRYPKYFGWVGVLSMAVFHVPLFINKKISFYKLLGCGKNGTFDKTPDWLQWATLTVDSAALTDDSCWATAVNSHPTNVNFLKKWFKFFNAEVLTIILQPIEGHGTWDGQQPFGKLPKQTEYNGLIAVLTRATIRLNKLKNFWANVDAVASQMAGAKGFITSFGIGEVPLIKQATFSIWDSKTDMKNFAYNLHQHQDVIRKTHKEDWYSEDMFTRFIPIACYGTINGKNPLAEKL
;
A
#
# COMPACT_ATOMS: atom_id res chain seq x y z
N MET A 1 10.04 10.72 -8.96
CA MET A 1 9.28 10.39 -7.75
C MET A 1 9.33 8.89 -7.58
N ILE A 2 9.65 8.43 -6.38
CA ILE A 2 9.67 7.01 -6.03
C ILE A 2 8.82 6.83 -4.78
N CYS A 3 7.99 5.82 -4.79
CA CYS A 3 7.26 5.36 -3.62
C CYS A 3 7.95 4.13 -3.06
N THR A 4 8.09 4.04 -1.75
CA THR A 4 8.56 2.84 -1.06
C THR A 4 7.51 2.42 -0.05
N LEU A 5 7.04 1.18 -0.20
CA LEU A 5 6.16 0.53 0.76
C LEU A 5 6.97 -0.51 1.53
N THR A 6 7.08 -0.34 2.84
CA THR A 6 7.73 -1.29 3.73
C THR A 6 6.68 -1.93 4.61
N ILE A 7 6.62 -3.25 4.62
CA ILE A 7 5.72 -4.05 5.45
C ILE A 7 6.58 -4.80 6.45
N VAL A 8 6.20 -4.71 7.71
CA VAL A 8 6.96 -5.23 8.84
C VAL A 8 6.07 -6.14 9.65
N ARG A 9 6.58 -7.32 9.98
CA ARG A 9 5.93 -8.27 10.86
C ARG A 9 6.80 -8.54 12.08
N TYR A 10 6.30 -8.15 13.25
CA TYR A 10 6.98 -8.40 14.52
C TYR A 10 6.74 -9.84 15.00
N PRO A 11 7.71 -10.45 15.71
CA PRO A 11 7.48 -11.68 16.44
C PRO A 11 6.31 -11.53 17.42
N LYS A 12 5.60 -12.62 17.73
CA LYS A 12 4.40 -12.60 18.60
C LYS A 12 4.63 -11.88 19.93
N TYR A 13 5.80 -12.04 20.53
CA TYR A 13 6.19 -11.42 21.80
C TYR A 13 6.43 -9.91 21.73
N PHE A 14 6.68 -9.37 20.52
CA PHE A 14 6.96 -7.95 20.26
C PHE A 14 5.82 -7.25 19.51
N GLY A 15 4.60 -7.79 19.47
CA GLY A 15 3.47 -7.14 18.79
C GLY A 15 3.22 -5.69 19.26
N TRP A 16 3.37 -5.44 20.57
CA TRP A 16 3.23 -4.09 21.15
C TRP A 16 4.27 -3.09 20.64
N VAL A 17 5.44 -3.55 20.19
CA VAL A 17 6.49 -2.71 19.62
C VAL A 17 6.03 -2.07 18.32
N GLY A 18 5.15 -2.74 17.57
CA GLY A 18 4.54 -2.18 16.37
C GLY A 18 3.76 -0.90 16.65
N VAL A 19 2.97 -0.87 17.73
CA VAL A 19 2.25 0.34 18.18
C VAL A 19 3.24 1.44 18.55
N LEU A 20 4.32 1.09 19.25
CA LEU A 20 5.35 2.07 19.63
C LEU A 20 6.11 2.59 18.40
N SER A 21 6.31 1.76 17.39
CA SER A 21 6.93 2.15 16.11
C SER A 21 6.10 3.21 15.39
N MET A 22 4.77 3.13 15.48
CA MET A 22 3.87 4.13 14.91
C MET A 22 4.06 5.51 15.56
N ALA A 23 4.43 5.58 16.84
CA ALA A 23 4.74 6.85 17.50
C ALA A 23 6.17 7.33 17.18
N VAL A 24 7.15 6.43 17.30
CA VAL A 24 8.57 6.78 17.21
C VAL A 24 9.00 7.14 15.79
N PHE A 25 8.46 6.49 14.76
CA PHE A 25 8.93 6.67 13.37
C PHE A 25 8.51 8.02 12.76
N HIS A 26 7.51 8.71 13.32
CA HIS A 26 7.14 10.05 12.86
C HIS A 26 8.33 11.02 12.89
N VAL A 27 9.12 10.99 13.97
CA VAL A 27 10.24 11.92 14.17
C VAL A 27 11.33 11.78 13.08
N PRO A 28 11.95 10.60 12.88
CA PRO A 28 12.99 10.46 11.88
C PRO A 28 12.48 10.61 10.44
N LEU A 29 11.22 10.25 10.17
CA LEU A 29 10.64 10.43 8.83
C LEU A 29 10.33 11.89 8.53
N PHE A 30 9.85 12.65 9.52
CA PHE A 30 9.57 14.08 9.38
C PHE A 30 10.84 14.93 9.22
N ILE A 31 11.93 14.57 9.91
CA ILE A 31 13.21 15.30 9.82
C ILE A 31 13.88 15.09 8.46
N ASN A 32 13.58 13.99 7.77
CA ASN A 32 14.23 13.65 6.51
C ASN A 32 13.68 14.47 5.34
N LYS A 33 14.40 15.53 4.96
CA LYS A 33 14.04 16.45 3.86
C LYS A 33 13.91 15.81 2.47
N LYS A 34 14.38 14.57 2.29
CA LYS A 34 14.21 13.84 1.01
C LYS A 34 12.80 13.28 0.85
N ILE A 35 12.10 13.05 1.97
CA ILE A 35 10.75 12.51 1.98
C ILE A 35 9.77 13.66 1.80
N SER A 36 9.02 13.67 0.70
CA SER A 36 7.93 14.64 0.49
C SER A 36 6.67 14.25 1.25
N PHE A 37 6.42 12.95 1.36
CA PHE A 37 5.20 12.44 1.97
C PHE A 37 5.47 11.10 2.64
N TYR A 38 4.89 10.87 3.81
CA TYR A 38 4.95 9.57 4.45
C TYR A 38 3.67 9.26 5.22
N LYS A 39 3.39 7.96 5.38
CA LYS A 39 2.32 7.44 6.20
C LYS A 39 2.77 6.21 6.96
N LEU A 40 2.37 6.15 8.22
CA LEU A 40 2.50 4.99 9.09
C LEU A 40 1.12 4.33 9.15
N LEU A 41 1.06 3.03 8.87
CA LEU A 41 -0.18 2.31 8.59
C LEU A 41 -0.21 1.01 9.41
N GLY A 42 -1.34 0.71 10.05
CA GLY A 42 -1.62 -0.63 10.57
C GLY A 42 -2.03 -1.58 9.44
N CYS A 43 -1.87 -2.90 9.63
CA CYS A 43 -2.31 -3.89 8.65
C CYS A 43 -3.57 -4.66 9.09
N GLY A 44 -4.33 -5.16 8.12
CA GLY A 44 -5.41 -6.15 8.34
C GLY A 44 -4.90 -7.59 8.38
N LYS A 45 -5.55 -8.46 9.16
CA LYS A 45 -5.10 -9.83 9.45
C LYS A 45 -5.05 -10.79 8.26
N ASN A 46 -5.89 -10.61 7.25
CA ASN A 46 -5.97 -11.48 6.07
C ASN A 46 -5.41 -10.80 4.82
N GLY A 47 -4.62 -9.74 4.96
CA GLY A 47 -4.02 -9.04 3.82
C GLY A 47 -5.06 -8.32 2.93
N THR A 48 -6.29 -8.15 3.38
CA THR A 48 -7.37 -7.46 2.65
C THR A 48 -8.11 -6.46 3.55
N PHE A 49 -9.29 -6.00 3.13
CA PHE A 49 -10.19 -5.16 3.93
C PHE A 49 -10.73 -5.98 5.12
N ASP A 50 -9.94 -6.06 6.20
CA ASP A 50 -10.32 -6.79 7.41
C ASP A 50 -10.75 -5.84 8.53
N LYS A 51 -11.86 -6.17 9.18
CA LYS A 51 -12.32 -5.48 10.40
C LYS A 51 -11.38 -5.70 11.57
N THR A 52 -10.64 -6.81 11.57
CA THR A 52 -9.71 -7.19 12.63
C THR A 52 -8.29 -6.70 12.30
N PRO A 53 -7.73 -5.76 13.08
CA PRO A 53 -6.35 -5.32 12.89
C PRO A 53 -5.37 -6.47 13.21
N ASP A 54 -4.31 -6.58 12.41
CA ASP A 54 -3.15 -7.40 12.74
C ASP A 54 -2.18 -6.59 13.61
N TRP A 55 -2.16 -6.89 14.90
CA TRP A 55 -1.26 -6.23 15.84
C TRP A 55 0.21 -6.56 15.61
N LEU A 56 0.52 -7.60 14.84
CA LEU A 56 1.88 -8.01 14.53
C LEU A 56 2.40 -7.36 13.25
N GLN A 57 1.52 -6.87 12.37
CA GLN A 57 1.90 -6.40 11.06
C GLN A 57 1.58 -4.91 10.86
N TRP A 58 2.59 -4.18 10.38
CA TRP A 58 2.55 -2.74 10.20
C TRP A 58 3.18 -2.39 8.86
N ALA A 59 2.82 -1.22 8.32
CA ALA A 59 3.36 -0.75 7.07
C ALA A 59 3.80 0.72 7.16
N THR A 60 4.85 1.06 6.44
CA THR A 60 5.29 2.44 6.24
C THR A 60 5.31 2.72 4.74
N LEU A 61 4.65 3.80 4.35
CA LEU A 61 4.65 4.33 3.00
C LEU A 61 5.47 5.61 3.01
N THR A 62 6.46 5.71 2.13
CA THR A 62 7.27 6.92 1.98
C THR A 62 7.38 7.28 0.51
N VAL A 63 7.31 8.56 0.21
CA VAL A 63 7.46 9.11 -1.14
C VAL A 63 8.66 10.05 -1.15
N ASP A 64 9.56 9.80 -2.10
CA ASP A 64 10.71 10.65 -2.37
C ASP A 64 10.41 11.53 -3.60
N SER A 65 10.70 12.82 -3.44
CA SER A 65 10.56 13.85 -4.48
C SER A 65 11.56 13.71 -5.61
N ALA A 66 12.68 13.00 -5.40
CA ALA A 66 13.71 12.82 -6.40
C ALA A 66 13.12 12.18 -7.67
N ALA A 67 13.22 12.91 -8.78
CA ALA A 67 12.97 12.36 -10.11
C ALA A 67 14.14 11.44 -10.47
N LEU A 68 13.83 10.19 -10.84
CA LEU A 68 14.78 9.35 -11.56
C LEU A 68 14.91 9.97 -12.94
N THR A 69 15.93 10.82 -13.14
CA THR A 69 16.20 11.45 -14.43
C THR A 69 17.19 10.66 -15.28
N ASP A 70 17.72 9.54 -14.79
CA ASP A 70 18.74 8.76 -15.51
C ASP A 70 18.70 7.26 -15.17
N ASP A 71 19.00 6.42 -16.17
CA ASP A 71 19.08 4.95 -16.08
C ASP A 71 20.24 4.44 -15.20
N SER A 72 21.12 5.31 -14.69
CA SER A 72 22.11 4.97 -13.66
C SER A 72 21.60 5.21 -12.23
N CYS A 73 20.44 5.85 -12.10
CA CYS A 73 19.86 6.28 -10.84
C CYS A 73 18.97 5.19 -10.19
N TRP A 74 18.60 4.11 -10.89
CA TRP A 74 17.85 3.00 -10.28
C TRP A 74 18.65 2.30 -9.18
N ALA A 75 19.93 1.99 -9.44
CA ALA A 75 20.81 1.35 -8.48
C ALA A 75 21.07 2.29 -7.30
N THR A 76 21.18 3.59 -7.58
CA THR A 76 21.34 4.60 -6.54
C THR A 76 20.05 4.78 -5.74
N ALA A 77 18.86 4.75 -6.32
CA ALA A 77 17.58 4.84 -5.61
C ALA A 77 17.25 3.60 -4.78
N VAL A 78 17.61 2.41 -5.30
CA VAL A 78 17.67 1.16 -4.54
C VAL A 78 18.63 1.31 -3.36
N ASN A 79 19.86 1.76 -3.60
CA ASN A 79 20.87 1.94 -2.54
C ASN A 79 20.53 3.11 -1.58
N SER A 80 19.74 4.08 -2.05
CA SER A 80 19.20 5.25 -1.32
C SER A 80 17.79 4.97 -0.79
N HIS A 81 17.52 3.72 -0.41
CA HIS A 81 16.27 3.33 0.23
C HIS A 81 15.74 4.42 1.20
N PRO A 82 14.46 4.80 1.15
CA PRO A 82 13.84 5.60 2.20
C PRO A 82 13.79 4.89 3.57
N THR A 83 13.99 3.57 3.59
CA THR A 83 14.31 2.81 4.82
C THR A 83 15.77 3.00 5.28
N ASN A 84 16.62 3.76 4.58
CA ASN A 84 17.93 4.26 5.07
C ASN A 84 17.80 5.41 6.06
N VAL A 85 16.64 5.61 6.66
CA VAL A 85 16.71 6.03 8.06
C VAL A 85 17.39 4.87 8.80
N ASN A 86 18.71 4.95 8.98
CA ASN A 86 19.51 3.94 9.68
C ASN A 86 18.86 3.49 10.99
N PHE A 87 18.11 4.39 11.62
CA PHE A 87 17.26 4.11 12.77
C PHE A 87 16.20 3.03 12.53
N LEU A 88 15.38 3.11 11.46
CA LEU A 88 14.34 2.13 11.16
C LEU A 88 14.94 0.74 10.90
N LYS A 89 16.01 0.65 10.10
CA LYS A 89 16.73 -0.61 9.85
C LYS A 89 17.27 -1.23 11.15
N LYS A 90 17.92 -0.42 11.99
CA LYS A 90 18.42 -0.87 13.29
C LYS A 90 17.28 -1.32 14.21
N TRP A 91 16.17 -0.60 14.21
CA TRP A 91 14.97 -0.92 14.97
C TRP A 91 14.42 -2.29 14.59
N PHE A 92 14.13 -2.51 13.30
CA PHE A 92 13.60 -3.79 12.83
C PHE A 92 14.56 -4.94 13.11
N LYS A 93 15.87 -4.74 12.89
CA LYS A 93 16.88 -5.75 13.21
C LYS A 93 16.93 -6.06 14.70
N PHE A 94 16.84 -5.05 15.56
CA PHE A 94 16.89 -5.20 17.02
C PHE A 94 15.70 -6.02 17.54
N PHE A 95 14.51 -5.80 17.00
CA PHE A 95 13.30 -6.54 17.38
C PHE A 95 13.09 -7.83 16.59
N ASN A 96 14.08 -8.25 15.79
CA ASN A 96 14.02 -9.42 14.92
C ASN A 96 12.74 -9.46 14.06
N ALA A 97 12.35 -8.29 13.54
CA ALA A 97 11.15 -8.16 12.72
C ALA A 97 11.44 -8.64 11.30
N GLU A 98 10.47 -9.32 10.71
CA GLU A 98 10.50 -9.64 9.29
C GLU A 98 10.10 -8.41 8.50
N VAL A 99 10.84 -8.09 7.43
CA VAL A 99 10.65 -6.85 6.67
C VAL A 99 10.59 -7.17 5.18
N LEU A 100 9.51 -6.74 4.54
CA LEU A 100 9.35 -6.71 3.09
C LEU A 100 9.37 -5.26 2.63
N THR A 101 10.25 -4.91 1.70
CA THR A 101 10.33 -3.55 1.12
C THR A 101 10.09 -3.63 -0.38
N ILE A 102 9.13 -2.85 -0.89
CA ILE A 102 8.80 -2.76 -2.31
C ILE A 102 9.04 -1.32 -2.78
N ILE A 103 9.86 -1.18 -3.83
CA ILE A 103 10.12 0.09 -4.50
C ILE A 103 9.19 0.20 -5.70
N LEU A 104 8.52 1.35 -5.81
CA LEU A 104 7.39 1.56 -6.69
C LEU A 104 7.57 2.87 -7.47
N GLN A 105 7.39 2.82 -8.78
CA GLN A 105 7.31 4.01 -9.62
C GLN A 105 5.85 4.34 -9.90
N PRO A 106 5.32 5.50 -9.45
CA PRO A 106 3.97 5.90 -9.79
C PRO A 106 3.85 6.19 -11.29
N ILE A 107 2.84 5.61 -11.95
CA ILE A 107 2.64 5.77 -13.39
C ILE A 107 1.31 6.38 -13.78
N GLU A 108 0.25 6.10 -13.04
CA GLU A 108 -1.09 6.64 -13.31
C GLU A 108 -1.88 6.72 -12.01
N GLY A 109 -2.75 7.72 -11.88
CA GLY A 109 -3.55 7.86 -10.67
C GLY A 109 -4.30 9.16 -10.57
N HIS A 110 -5.17 9.22 -9.57
CA HIS A 110 -5.97 10.39 -9.21
C HIS A 110 -6.35 10.37 -7.73
N GLY A 111 -6.93 11.48 -7.29
CA GLY A 111 -7.43 11.65 -5.92
C GLY A 111 -6.40 12.24 -4.97
N THR A 112 -6.72 12.22 -3.68
CA THR A 112 -5.92 12.84 -2.63
C THR A 112 -5.84 11.98 -1.37
N TRP A 113 -4.75 12.15 -0.63
CA TRP A 113 -4.57 11.55 0.69
C TRP A 113 -4.44 12.68 1.72
N ASP A 114 -5.46 12.83 2.57
CA ASP A 114 -5.56 13.89 3.58
C ASP A 114 -5.38 15.29 2.97
N GLY A 115 -6.05 15.52 1.84
CA GLY A 115 -6.03 16.76 1.08
C GLY A 115 -4.78 16.98 0.22
N GLN A 116 -3.82 16.07 0.24
CA GLN A 116 -2.56 16.18 -0.50
C GLN A 116 -2.53 15.26 -1.73
N GLN A 117 -1.78 15.64 -2.76
CA GLN A 117 -1.48 14.80 -3.93
C GLN A 117 -0.08 14.20 -3.76
N PRO A 118 0.08 13.05 -3.06
CA PRO A 118 1.39 12.54 -2.67
C PRO A 118 2.29 12.19 -3.86
N PHE A 119 1.70 11.87 -5.02
CA PHE A 119 2.41 11.51 -6.24
C PHE A 119 2.33 12.59 -7.33
N GLY A 120 1.92 13.81 -6.98
CA GLY A 120 1.73 14.90 -7.92
C GLY A 120 0.67 14.62 -8.99
N LYS A 121 0.78 15.32 -10.12
CA LYS A 121 -0.11 15.12 -11.28
C LYS A 121 0.38 13.95 -12.13
N LEU A 122 -0.32 12.82 -12.02
CA LEU A 122 -0.10 11.66 -12.87
C LEU A 122 -1.08 11.66 -14.05
N PRO A 123 -0.74 11.05 -15.19
CA PRO A 123 -1.70 10.82 -16.26
C PRO A 123 -2.81 9.87 -15.78
N LYS A 124 -4.01 10.03 -16.35
CA LYS A 124 -5.16 9.16 -16.03
C LYS A 124 -4.99 7.73 -16.56
N GLN A 125 -4.28 7.60 -17.68
CA GLN A 125 -4.06 6.33 -18.34
C GLN A 125 -2.68 6.31 -19.00
N THR A 126 -1.97 5.20 -18.80
CA THR A 126 -0.74 4.86 -19.53
C THR A 126 -0.94 3.58 -20.34
N GLU A 127 -0.09 3.34 -21.35
CA GLU A 127 -0.13 2.11 -22.15
C GLU A 127 0.68 0.96 -21.54
N TYR A 128 1.20 1.13 -20.31
CA TYR A 128 1.99 0.11 -19.64
C TYR A 128 1.19 -1.18 -19.40
N ASN A 129 1.70 -2.28 -19.95
CA ASN A 129 1.17 -3.63 -19.79
C ASN A 129 2.28 -4.53 -19.25
N GLY A 130 2.29 -4.71 -17.94
CA GLY A 130 3.23 -5.58 -17.22
C GLY A 130 2.86 -5.65 -15.75
N LEU A 131 3.79 -6.17 -14.94
CA LEU A 131 3.64 -6.26 -13.49
C LEU A 131 3.23 -4.90 -12.93
N ILE A 132 2.11 -4.86 -12.22
CA ILE A 132 1.51 -3.61 -11.74
C ILE A 132 1.11 -3.73 -10.28
N ALA A 133 1.43 -2.69 -9.52
CA ALA A 133 0.94 -2.51 -8.16
C ALA A 133 -0.13 -1.43 -8.13
N VAL A 134 -1.10 -1.57 -7.25
CA VAL A 134 -2.24 -0.65 -7.11
C VAL A 134 -2.44 -0.31 -5.65
N LEU A 135 -2.48 0.98 -5.35
CA LEU A 135 -2.84 1.53 -4.06
C LEU A 135 -4.20 2.21 -4.18
N THR A 136 -5.19 1.64 -3.49
CA THR A 136 -6.54 2.18 -3.40
C THR A 136 -6.76 2.65 -1.97
N ARG A 137 -6.99 3.93 -1.75
CA ARG A 137 -7.25 4.52 -0.44
C ARG A 137 -8.61 5.22 -0.45
N ALA A 138 -9.37 5.04 0.62
CA ALA A 138 -10.64 5.72 0.82
C ALA A 138 -10.83 6.12 2.30
N THR A 139 -11.38 7.32 2.51
CA THR A 139 -11.93 7.74 3.80
C THR A 139 -13.43 7.56 3.76
N ILE A 140 -13.94 6.63 4.56
CA ILE A 140 -15.35 6.26 4.56
C ILE A 140 -16.11 7.21 5.49
N ARG A 141 -17.26 7.72 5.03
CA ARG A 141 -18.15 8.54 5.86
C ARG A 141 -18.69 7.70 7.03
N LEU A 142 -18.66 8.25 8.24
CA LEU A 142 -19.05 7.53 9.46
C LEU A 142 -20.47 6.93 9.39
N ASN A 143 -21.42 7.67 8.81
CA ASN A 143 -22.79 7.23 8.61
C ASN A 143 -22.98 6.13 7.55
N LYS A 144 -21.93 5.79 6.79
CA LYS A 144 -21.94 4.75 5.74
C LYS A 144 -21.11 3.52 6.07
N LEU A 145 -20.40 3.51 7.21
CA LEU A 145 -19.55 2.40 7.65
C LEU A 145 -20.27 1.05 7.64
N LYS A 146 -21.48 0.99 8.22
CA LYS A 146 -22.26 -0.27 8.29
C LYS A 146 -22.58 -0.81 6.89
N ASN A 147 -23.01 0.04 5.97
CA ASN A 147 -23.35 -0.35 4.61
C ASN A 147 -22.11 -0.80 3.83
N PHE A 148 -21.00 -0.06 3.94
CA PHE A 148 -19.73 -0.43 3.32
C PHE A 148 -19.28 -1.83 3.76
N TRP A 149 -19.20 -2.04 5.07
CA TRP A 149 -18.75 -3.29 5.67
C TRP A 149 -19.67 -4.49 5.46
N ALA A 150 -20.93 -4.27 5.09
CA ALA A 150 -21.85 -5.33 4.71
C ALA A 150 -21.66 -5.80 3.25
N ASN A 151 -21.00 -4.98 2.41
CA ASN A 151 -20.88 -5.25 0.97
C ASN A 151 -19.43 -5.58 0.53
N VAL A 152 -18.41 -5.28 1.33
CA VAL A 152 -16.99 -5.42 0.94
C VAL A 152 -16.41 -6.80 1.21
N ASP A 153 -16.89 -7.50 2.25
CA ASP A 153 -16.36 -8.81 2.67
C ASP A 153 -16.42 -9.85 1.51
N ALA A 154 -17.50 -9.84 0.72
CA ALA A 154 -17.67 -10.74 -0.43
C ALA A 154 -16.65 -10.47 -1.55
N VAL A 155 -16.35 -9.20 -1.83
CA VAL A 155 -15.41 -8.79 -2.88
C VAL A 155 -13.97 -9.12 -2.47
N ALA A 156 -13.61 -8.86 -1.21
CA ALA A 156 -12.29 -9.16 -0.68
C ALA A 156 -11.96 -10.67 -0.76
N SER A 157 -12.95 -11.53 -0.47
CA SER A 157 -12.77 -12.99 -0.52
C SER A 157 -12.46 -13.55 -1.91
N GLN A 158 -12.89 -12.87 -2.97
CA GLN A 158 -12.72 -13.33 -4.36
C GLN A 158 -11.39 -12.88 -4.98
N MET A 159 -10.72 -11.90 -4.37
CA MET A 159 -9.46 -11.36 -4.89
C MET A 159 -8.35 -12.40 -4.90
N ALA A 160 -8.25 -13.25 -3.87
CA ALA A 160 -7.21 -14.27 -3.77
C ALA A 160 -7.27 -15.34 -4.88
N GLY A 161 -8.45 -15.56 -5.47
CA GLY A 161 -8.66 -16.50 -6.58
C GLY A 161 -8.64 -15.86 -7.96
N ALA A 162 -8.44 -14.55 -8.06
CA ALA A 162 -8.49 -13.84 -9.32
C ALA A 162 -7.24 -14.16 -10.18
N LYS A 163 -7.46 -14.33 -11.48
CA LYS A 163 -6.36 -14.52 -12.44
C LYS A 163 -5.38 -13.35 -12.35
N GLY A 164 -4.08 -13.67 -12.31
CA GLY A 164 -3.00 -12.68 -12.27
C GLY A 164 -2.87 -11.94 -10.94
N PHE A 165 -3.62 -12.32 -9.89
CA PHE A 165 -3.40 -11.80 -8.54
C PHE A 165 -2.12 -12.40 -7.94
N ILE A 166 -1.25 -11.55 -7.40
CA ILE A 166 0.02 -12.00 -6.77
C ILE A 166 -0.09 -11.90 -5.25
N THR A 167 -0.39 -10.69 -4.74
CA THR A 167 -0.50 -10.45 -3.29
C THR A 167 -1.29 -9.18 -3.02
N SER A 168 -1.82 -9.06 -1.81
CA SER A 168 -2.40 -7.82 -1.29
C SER A 168 -2.06 -7.60 0.17
N PHE A 169 -2.13 -6.33 0.57
CA PHE A 169 -2.00 -5.91 1.95
C PHE A 169 -3.05 -4.82 2.21
N GLY A 170 -3.99 -5.12 3.11
CA GLY A 170 -4.85 -4.11 3.72
C GLY A 170 -4.01 -3.28 4.67
N ILE A 171 -3.89 -1.98 4.40
CA ILE A 171 -3.08 -1.03 5.17
C ILE A 171 -3.94 0.19 5.52
N GLY A 172 -3.97 0.66 6.76
CA GLY A 172 -4.87 1.74 7.16
C GLY A 172 -4.33 2.60 8.29
N GLU A 173 -4.72 3.88 8.30
CA GLU A 173 -4.33 4.80 9.39
C GLU A 173 -5.24 4.64 10.60
N VAL A 174 -6.55 4.53 10.34
CA VAL A 174 -7.57 4.38 11.38
C VAL A 174 -8.42 3.17 11.01
N PRO A 175 -8.43 2.12 11.85
CA PRO A 175 -9.28 0.96 11.62
C PRO A 175 -10.71 1.39 11.29
N LEU A 176 -11.32 0.72 10.32
CA LEU A 176 -12.69 0.98 9.86
C LEU A 176 -12.95 2.27 9.09
N ILE A 177 -12.21 3.35 9.32
CA ILE A 177 -12.53 4.69 8.77
C ILE A 177 -11.62 5.09 7.60
N LYS A 178 -10.30 4.94 7.78
CA LYS A 178 -9.29 5.32 6.79
C LYS A 178 -8.56 4.07 6.33
N GLN A 179 -9.05 3.47 5.26
CA GLN A 179 -8.50 2.23 4.73
C GLN A 179 -7.80 2.48 3.41
N ALA A 180 -6.68 1.79 3.24
CA ALA A 180 -6.03 1.61 1.96
C ALA A 180 -5.78 0.13 1.72
N THR A 181 -5.73 -0.25 0.46
CA THR A 181 -5.33 -1.58 0.04
C THR A 181 -4.25 -1.42 -0.99
N PHE A 182 -3.15 -2.13 -0.78
CA PHE A 182 -2.11 -2.30 -1.75
C PHE A 182 -2.24 -3.70 -2.35
N SER A 183 -2.22 -3.81 -3.67
CA SER A 183 -2.29 -5.10 -4.37
C SER A 183 -1.31 -5.14 -5.52
N ILE A 184 -0.82 -6.33 -5.86
CA ILE A 184 0.10 -6.54 -6.98
C ILE A 184 -0.48 -7.60 -7.90
N TRP A 185 -0.35 -7.34 -9.19
CA TRP A 185 -0.94 -8.12 -10.26
C TRP A 185 0.07 -8.35 -11.38
N ASP A 186 -0.02 -9.50 -12.04
CA ASP A 186 0.81 -9.88 -13.19
C ASP A 186 0.66 -8.90 -14.36
N SER A 187 -0.53 -8.36 -14.56
CA SER A 187 -0.78 -7.39 -15.62
C SER A 187 -1.87 -6.38 -15.26
N LYS A 188 -1.79 -5.21 -15.92
CA LYS A 188 -2.85 -4.20 -15.91
C LYS A 188 -4.20 -4.76 -16.38
N THR A 189 -4.18 -5.68 -17.34
CA THR A 189 -5.36 -6.33 -17.89
C THR A 189 -6.03 -7.23 -16.86
N ASP A 190 -5.28 -8.07 -16.16
CA ASP A 190 -5.80 -8.97 -15.12
C ASP A 190 -6.41 -8.17 -13.95
N MET A 191 -5.73 -7.12 -13.51
CA MET A 191 -6.26 -6.21 -12.50
C MET A 191 -7.54 -5.51 -12.95
N LYS A 192 -7.62 -5.01 -14.19
CA LYS A 192 -8.84 -4.42 -14.73
C LYS A 192 -9.98 -5.44 -14.84
N ASN A 193 -9.67 -6.67 -15.25
CA ASN A 193 -10.65 -7.74 -15.32
C ASN A 193 -11.23 -8.04 -13.94
N PHE A 194 -10.39 -8.05 -12.89
CA PHE A 194 -10.90 -8.19 -11.53
C PHE A 194 -11.80 -7.00 -11.12
N ALA A 195 -11.34 -5.77 -11.32
CA ALA A 195 -12.07 -4.58 -10.89
C ALA A 195 -13.41 -4.38 -11.63
N TYR A 196 -13.48 -4.73 -12.92
CA TYR A 196 -14.61 -4.41 -13.78
C TYR A 196 -15.45 -5.61 -14.23
N ASN A 197 -14.95 -6.85 -14.24
CA ASN A 197 -15.75 -7.99 -14.75
C ASN A 197 -16.50 -8.75 -13.64
N LEU A 198 -16.19 -8.51 -12.37
CA LEU A 198 -16.98 -9.07 -11.28
C LEU A 198 -18.22 -8.20 -11.04
N HIS A 199 -19.40 -8.71 -11.40
CA HIS A 199 -20.69 -8.05 -11.18
C HIS A 199 -20.83 -7.53 -9.74
N GLN A 200 -20.38 -8.31 -8.75
CA GLN A 200 -20.40 -7.91 -7.34
C GLN A 200 -19.49 -6.70 -7.06
N HIS A 201 -18.32 -6.63 -7.69
CA HIS A 201 -17.41 -5.49 -7.54
C HIS A 201 -17.98 -4.23 -8.23
N GLN A 202 -18.60 -4.37 -9.40
CA GLN A 202 -19.30 -3.27 -10.08
C GLN A 202 -20.46 -2.73 -9.24
N ASP A 203 -21.23 -3.60 -8.60
CA ASP A 203 -22.36 -3.18 -7.76
C ASP A 203 -21.89 -2.44 -6.50
N VAL A 204 -20.77 -2.86 -5.90
CA VAL A 204 -20.15 -2.12 -4.80
C VAL A 204 -19.64 -0.76 -5.26
N ILE A 205 -18.94 -0.68 -6.40
CA ILE A 205 -18.49 0.60 -6.98
C ILE A 205 -19.70 1.52 -7.24
N ARG A 206 -20.76 0.99 -7.87
CA ARG A 206 -21.96 1.75 -8.19
C ARG A 206 -22.65 2.26 -6.93
N LYS A 207 -22.84 1.41 -5.91
CA LYS A 207 -23.44 1.79 -4.62
C LYS A 207 -22.58 2.83 -3.91
N THR A 208 -21.27 2.65 -3.90
CA THR A 208 -20.30 3.58 -3.32
C THR A 208 -20.45 4.98 -3.91
N HIS A 209 -20.51 5.10 -5.24
CA HIS A 209 -20.71 6.39 -5.91
C HIS A 209 -22.12 6.95 -5.71
N LYS A 210 -23.15 6.10 -5.81
CA LYS A 210 -24.55 6.54 -5.67
C LYS A 210 -24.88 7.04 -4.27
N GLU A 211 -24.31 6.41 -3.25
CA GLU A 211 -24.57 6.71 -1.84
C GLU A 211 -23.49 7.58 -1.21
N ASP A 212 -22.53 8.06 -2.01
CA ASP A 212 -21.43 8.93 -1.59
C ASP A 212 -20.70 8.42 -0.33
N TRP A 213 -20.28 7.16 -0.37
CA TRP A 213 -19.70 6.49 0.80
C TRP A 213 -18.35 7.06 1.23
N TYR A 214 -17.62 7.72 0.32
CA TYR A 214 -16.29 8.23 0.58
C TYR A 214 -16.30 9.76 0.68
N SER A 215 -15.68 10.30 1.73
CA SER A 215 -15.41 11.74 1.80
C SER A 215 -14.15 12.13 1.03
N GLU A 216 -13.26 11.16 0.78
CA GLU A 216 -12.02 11.34 0.03
C GLU A 216 -11.54 9.97 -0.49
N ASP A 217 -11.06 9.92 -1.73
CA ASP A 217 -10.48 8.72 -2.32
C ASP A 217 -9.17 9.02 -3.07
N MET A 218 -8.34 7.99 -3.21
CA MET A 218 -7.13 8.03 -4.02
C MET A 218 -6.92 6.66 -4.65
N PHE A 219 -6.62 6.68 -5.93
CA PHE A 219 -6.28 5.49 -6.67
C PHE A 219 -5.00 5.75 -7.44
N THR A 220 -3.96 4.98 -7.18
CA THR A 220 -2.66 5.13 -7.85
C THR A 220 -2.13 3.77 -8.24
N ARG A 221 -1.62 3.67 -9.46
CA ARG A 221 -0.96 2.48 -9.98
C ARG A 221 0.52 2.75 -10.16
N PHE A 222 1.29 1.70 -9.95
CA PHE A 222 2.73 1.74 -9.90
C PHE A 222 3.32 0.59 -10.70
N ILE A 223 4.54 0.80 -11.20
CA ILE A 223 5.42 -0.28 -11.63
C ILE A 223 6.26 -0.68 -10.42
N PRO A 224 6.19 -1.94 -9.94
CA PRO A 224 7.16 -2.46 -8.98
C PRO A 224 8.54 -2.51 -9.65
N ILE A 225 9.52 -1.84 -9.05
CA ILE A 225 10.90 -1.77 -9.56
C ILE A 225 11.78 -2.81 -8.86
N ALA A 226 11.59 -2.97 -7.56
CA ALA A 226 12.42 -3.86 -6.75
C ALA A 226 11.66 -4.35 -5.52
N CYS A 227 12.01 -5.53 -5.04
CA CYS A 227 11.44 -6.11 -3.84
C CYS A 227 12.51 -6.80 -2.99
N TYR A 228 12.58 -6.45 -1.70
CA TYR A 228 13.59 -6.94 -0.77
C TYR A 228 12.95 -7.54 0.48
N GLY A 229 13.63 -8.55 1.02
CA GLY A 229 13.20 -9.24 2.23
C GLY A 229 11.96 -10.10 2.00
N THR A 230 11.25 -10.40 3.08
CA THR A 230 10.16 -11.38 3.07
C THR A 230 9.03 -10.95 3.99
N ILE A 231 7.85 -11.51 3.74
CA ILE A 231 6.73 -11.48 4.67
C ILE A 231 6.18 -12.91 4.78
N ASN A 232 5.96 -13.39 6.01
CA ASN A 232 5.58 -14.77 6.28
C ASN A 232 6.53 -15.80 5.63
N GLY A 233 7.83 -15.48 5.58
CA GLY A 233 8.90 -16.30 5.01
C GLY A 233 8.96 -16.30 3.49
N LYS A 234 8.18 -15.46 2.79
CA LYS A 234 8.13 -15.42 1.32
C LYS A 234 8.35 -14.01 0.78
N ASN A 235 9.06 -13.91 -0.34
CA ASN A 235 9.10 -12.71 -1.16
C ASN A 235 8.09 -12.88 -2.31
N PRO A 236 6.99 -12.10 -2.35
CA PRO A 236 5.93 -12.27 -3.36
C PRO A 236 6.38 -11.94 -4.78
N LEU A 237 7.52 -11.27 -4.96
CA LEU A 237 8.03 -10.82 -6.27
C LEU A 237 9.37 -11.45 -6.66
N ALA A 238 9.88 -12.44 -5.90
CA ALA A 238 11.18 -13.05 -6.16
C ALA A 238 11.33 -13.69 -7.56
N GLU A 239 10.24 -14.14 -8.17
CA GLU A 239 10.25 -14.77 -9.51
C GLU A 239 9.74 -13.81 -10.61
N LYS A 240 9.47 -12.54 -10.27
CA LYS A 240 8.82 -11.55 -11.15
C LYS A 240 9.69 -10.32 -11.42
N LEU A 241 10.73 -10.09 -10.62
CA LEU A 241 11.64 -8.94 -10.67
C LEU A 241 13.10 -9.39 -10.76
#